data_AF-A0A521QMG2-F1
#
_entry.id   AF-A0A521QMG2-F1
#
_cell.length_a   1.000
_cell.length_b   1.000
_cell.length_c   1.000
_cell.angle_alpha   90.00
_cell.angle_beta   90.00
_cell.angle_gamma   90.00
#
_symmetry.space_group_name_H-M   'P 1'
#
loop_
_entity.id
_entity.type
_entity.pdbx_description
1 polymer ?
#
loop_
_entity_poly.entity_id
_entity_poly.type
_entity_poly.pdbx_seq_one_letter_code
_entity_poly.pdbx_strand_id
1 'polypeptide(L)'
;MGRKSSMRLQAGTLAGLSMLLPLLVTPANAESWKADMQLDRARSAGMCLKGAESTYTLDLTGNTLTGKATTNSFRARVAADGTVRDDFLAELDLGLNSTVTTKLQKFTITGNAQTRDLELAWPASACIWKLKPRGG
;
A
#
# COMPACT_ATOMS: atom_id res chain seq x y z
N MET A 1 34.45 19.41 75.92
CA MET A 1 34.99 20.43 74.99
C MET A 1 34.68 19.96 73.56
N GLY A 2 33.59 20.43 72.94
CA GLY A 2 33.60 21.46 71.88
C GLY A 2 33.52 20.76 70.51
N ARG A 3 32.70 21.10 69.51
CA ARG A 3 31.80 22.23 69.19
C ARG A 3 30.62 21.67 68.38
N LYS A 4 29.49 22.38 68.45
CA LYS A 4 28.34 22.28 67.53
C LYS A 4 28.74 22.73 66.12
N SER A 5 28.14 22.12 65.09
CA SER A 5 27.69 22.82 63.88
C SER A 5 26.48 22.09 63.30
N SER A 6 25.40 22.84 63.18
CA SER A 6 24.12 22.45 62.58
C SER A 6 24.15 22.83 61.11
N MET A 7 23.70 21.96 60.22
CA MET A 7 23.31 22.35 58.86
C MET A 7 22.09 21.51 58.43
N ARG A 8 21.04 22.23 58.02
CA ARG A 8 19.76 21.73 57.52
C ARG A 8 19.79 21.58 55.99
N LEU A 9 18.74 20.92 55.48
CA LEU A 9 18.29 20.74 54.07
C LEU A 9 19.08 19.67 53.29
N GLN A 10 18.48 18.79 52.48
CA GLN A 10 17.23 18.91 51.73
C GLN A 10 16.71 17.51 51.34
N ALA A 11 15.38 17.34 51.35
CA ALA A 11 14.70 16.15 50.86
C ALA A 11 14.84 16.03 49.33
N GLY A 12 15.05 14.80 48.84
CA GLY A 12 15.06 14.46 47.43
C GLY A 12 14.43 13.10 47.21
N THR A 13 13.10 13.07 47.12
CA THR A 13 12.32 11.96 46.57
C THR A 13 12.53 11.89 45.06
N LEU A 14 13.00 10.76 44.53
CA LEU A 14 12.76 10.40 43.13
C LEU A 14 12.28 8.95 43.08
N ALA A 15 10.96 8.82 43.06
CA ALA A 15 10.26 7.67 42.58
C ALA A 15 10.70 7.40 41.13
N GLY A 16 11.40 6.29 40.91
CA GLY A 16 11.63 5.75 39.58
C GLY A 16 10.32 5.18 39.05
N LEU A 17 9.46 6.02 38.48
CA LEU A 17 8.35 5.57 37.65
C LEU A 17 8.95 4.84 36.45
N SER A 18 8.88 3.52 36.49
CA SER A 18 9.03 2.65 35.34
C SER A 18 7.88 3.01 34.37
N MET A 19 8.15 3.92 33.44
CA MET A 19 7.22 4.24 32.36
C MET A 19 7.10 3.00 31.48
N LEU A 20 6.07 2.21 31.76
CA LEU A 20 5.38 1.40 30.76
C LEU A 20 5.03 2.34 29.60
N LEU A 21 5.86 2.40 28.57
CA LEU A 21 5.46 2.92 27.28
C LEU A 21 4.34 2.00 26.78
N PRO A 22 3.07 2.47 26.71
CA PRO A 22 2.12 1.78 25.86
C PRO A 22 2.66 2.02 24.45
N LEU A 23 3.11 0.95 23.79
CA LEU A 23 3.23 0.93 22.34
C LEU A 23 1.87 1.39 21.82
N LEU A 24 1.79 2.67 21.44
CA LEU A 24 0.70 3.24 20.68
C LEU A 24 0.70 2.48 19.36
N VAL A 25 0.00 1.34 19.34
CA VAL A 25 -0.44 0.69 18.13
C VAL A 25 -1.43 1.68 17.54
N THR A 26 -0.91 2.69 16.81
CA THR A 26 -1.72 3.50 15.93
C THR A 26 -2.51 2.52 15.08
N PRO A 27 -3.85 2.58 15.07
CA PRO A 27 -4.62 1.75 14.18
C PRO A 27 -4.06 1.98 12.79
N ALA A 28 -3.61 0.91 12.13
CA ALA A 28 -3.18 0.98 10.75
C ALA A 28 -4.37 1.56 9.98
N ASN A 29 -4.30 2.83 9.59
CA ASN A 29 -5.38 3.50 8.90
C ASN A 29 -5.65 2.71 7.63
N ALA A 30 -6.78 2.00 7.61
CA ALA A 30 -7.24 1.29 6.45
C ALA A 30 -7.94 2.31 5.56
N GLU A 31 -7.36 2.58 4.40
CA GLU A 31 -7.92 3.50 3.41
C GLU A 31 -8.37 2.70 2.19
N SER A 32 -9.60 2.95 1.74
CA SER A 32 -10.17 2.31 0.55
C SER A 32 -10.63 3.35 -0.46
N TRP A 33 -10.28 3.14 -1.74
CA TRP A 33 -10.74 3.99 -2.83
C TRP A 33 -10.96 3.18 -4.11
N LYS A 34 -11.68 3.76 -5.07
CA LYS A 34 -11.84 3.18 -6.41
C LYS A 34 -10.92 3.91 -7.38
N ALA A 35 -10.33 3.18 -8.32
CA ALA A 35 -9.54 3.75 -9.39
C ALA A 35 -9.85 3.07 -10.72
N ASP A 36 -9.95 3.87 -11.79
CA ASP A 36 -10.11 3.37 -13.15
C ASP A 36 -8.75 3.24 -13.82
N MET A 37 -8.54 2.11 -14.49
CA MET A 37 -7.43 1.98 -15.43
C MET A 37 -7.65 2.91 -16.62
N GLN A 38 -6.73 3.85 -16.81
CA GLN A 38 -6.67 4.73 -17.97
C GLN A 38 -5.42 4.40 -18.77
N LEU A 39 -5.58 3.91 -20.00
CA LEU A 39 -4.46 3.57 -20.86
C LEU A 39 -3.63 4.84 -21.18
N ASP A 40 -2.35 4.80 -20.84
CA ASP A 40 -1.38 5.80 -21.27
C ASP A 40 -0.93 5.47 -22.69
N ARG A 41 -1.68 6.00 -23.67
CA ARG A 41 -1.42 5.75 -25.10
C ARG A 41 -0.09 6.32 -25.57
N ALA A 42 0.44 7.35 -24.93
CA ALA A 42 1.70 7.96 -25.34
C ALA A 42 2.90 7.07 -24.97
N ARG A 43 2.79 6.32 -23.86
CA ARG A 43 3.83 5.41 -23.38
C ARG A 43 3.58 3.94 -23.71
N SER A 44 2.38 3.59 -24.18
CA SER A 44 2.04 2.23 -24.58
C SER A 44 2.38 1.99 -26.06
N ALA A 45 3.04 0.87 -26.36
CA ALA A 45 3.52 0.56 -27.71
C ALA A 45 2.89 -0.69 -28.34
N GLY A 46 2.17 -1.52 -27.57
CA GLY A 46 1.58 -2.76 -28.07
C GLY A 46 0.06 -2.72 -28.27
N MET A 47 -0.48 -3.84 -28.74
CA MET A 47 -1.92 -4.07 -28.81
C MET A 47 -2.49 -4.26 -27.40
N CYS A 48 -2.68 -3.15 -26.68
CA CYS A 48 -3.34 -3.17 -25.39
C CYS A 48 -4.78 -3.62 -25.59
N LEU A 49 -5.11 -4.79 -25.04
CA LEU A 49 -6.41 -5.41 -25.19
C LEU A 49 -7.49 -4.42 -24.78
N LYS A 50 -8.28 -3.97 -25.76
CA LYS A 50 -9.46 -3.14 -25.53
C LYS A 50 -10.41 -3.94 -24.62
N GLY A 51 -10.71 -3.41 -23.43
CA GLY A 51 -11.50 -4.12 -22.40
C GLY A 51 -10.69 -4.76 -21.26
N ALA A 52 -9.35 -4.64 -21.25
CA ALA A 52 -8.55 -4.93 -20.05
C ALA A 52 -8.65 -3.83 -18.98
N GLU A 53 -9.17 -2.66 -19.37
CA GLU A 53 -9.44 -1.55 -18.47
C GLU A 53 -10.47 -1.96 -17.44
N SER A 54 -10.03 -2.03 -16.18
CA SER A 54 -10.85 -2.43 -15.06
C SER A 54 -10.95 -1.29 -14.05
N THR A 55 -12.05 -1.27 -13.31
CA THR A 55 -12.14 -0.47 -12.10
C THR A 55 -11.63 -1.30 -10.94
N TYR A 56 -10.56 -0.83 -10.30
CA TYR A 56 -10.06 -1.41 -9.07
C TYR A 56 -10.78 -0.84 -7.86
N THR A 57 -11.08 -1.70 -6.90
CA THR A 57 -11.19 -1.31 -5.49
C THR A 57 -9.82 -1.53 -4.85
N LEU A 58 -9.22 -0.45 -4.37
CA LEU A 58 -7.90 -0.42 -3.75
C LEU A 58 -8.07 -0.27 -2.24
N ASP A 59 -7.43 -1.14 -1.48
CA ASP A 59 -7.42 -1.15 -0.02
C ASP A 59 -5.97 -1.06 0.47
N LEU A 60 -5.59 0.04 1.10
CA LEU A 60 -4.31 0.21 1.77
C LEU A 60 -4.50 -0.08 3.27
N THR A 61 -3.87 -1.13 3.78
CA THR A 61 -3.92 -1.48 5.21
C THR A 61 -2.50 -1.75 5.71
N GLY A 62 -2.02 -0.89 6.62
CA GLY A 62 -0.62 -0.92 7.06
C GLY A 62 0.32 -0.77 5.87
N ASN A 63 1.22 -1.74 5.70
CA ASN A 63 2.21 -1.73 4.62
C ASN A 63 1.80 -2.60 3.42
N THR A 64 0.49 -2.81 3.22
CA THR A 64 -0.04 -3.65 2.16
C THR A 64 -1.11 -2.92 1.37
N LEU A 65 -0.91 -2.81 0.06
CA LEU A 65 -1.92 -2.38 -0.91
C LEU A 65 -2.55 -3.62 -1.53
N THR A 66 -3.87 -3.72 -1.51
CA THR A 66 -4.63 -4.75 -2.21
C THR A 66 -5.44 -4.08 -3.31
N GLY A 67 -5.38 -4.60 -4.54
CA GLY A 67 -6.22 -4.17 -5.64
C GLY A 67 -7.13 -5.30 -6.08
N LYS A 68 -8.44 -5.07 -6.06
CA LYS A 68 -9.45 -6.02 -6.52
C LYS A 68 -10.15 -5.49 -7.75
N ALA A 69 -10.10 -6.26 -8.84
CA ALA A 69 -10.91 -6.06 -10.03
C ALA A 69 -11.46 -7.42 -10.49
N THR A 70 -12.52 -7.39 -11.29
CA THR A 70 -13.23 -8.59 -11.77
C THR A 70 -12.33 -9.56 -12.53
N THR A 71 -11.34 -9.05 -13.25
CA THR A 71 -10.51 -9.83 -14.17
C THR A 71 -9.10 -10.09 -13.64
N ASN A 72 -8.66 -9.33 -12.65
CA ASN A 72 -7.31 -9.43 -12.09
C ASN A 72 -7.23 -8.74 -10.72
N SER A 73 -6.87 -9.51 -9.69
CA SER A 73 -6.59 -8.99 -8.35
C SER A 73 -5.10 -9.06 -8.04
N PHE A 74 -4.64 -8.23 -7.10
CA PHE A 74 -3.26 -8.21 -6.63
C PHE A 74 -3.12 -7.79 -5.17
N ARG A 75 -1.96 -8.10 -4.60
CA ARG A 75 -1.48 -7.60 -3.33
C ARG A 75 -0.03 -7.18 -3.49
N ALA A 76 0.32 -5.99 -3.01
CA ALA A 76 1.66 -5.43 -3.08
C ALA A 76 2.10 -4.86 -1.75
N ARG A 77 3.39 -4.97 -1.44
CA ARG A 77 3.97 -4.27 -0.28
C ARG A 77 4.15 -2.78 -0.58
N VAL A 78 3.89 -1.97 0.44
CA VAL A 78 4.01 -0.52 0.42
C VAL A 78 5.13 -0.15 1.39
N ALA A 79 6.13 0.57 0.91
CA ALA A 79 7.19 1.11 1.74
C ALA A 79 6.65 2.23 2.66
N ALA A 80 7.41 2.60 3.69
CA ALA A 80 6.98 3.59 4.67
C ALA A 80 6.69 4.97 4.08
N ASP A 81 7.37 5.33 2.99
CA ASP A 81 7.17 6.55 2.19
C ASP A 81 5.97 6.47 1.22
N GLY A 82 5.23 5.36 1.23
CA GLY A 82 4.10 5.10 0.35
C GLY A 82 4.48 4.47 -0.99
N THR A 83 5.77 4.28 -1.29
CA THR A 83 6.23 3.73 -2.56
C THR A 83 5.80 2.28 -2.73
N VAL A 84 5.33 1.95 -3.94
CA VAL A 84 4.95 0.60 -4.37
C VAL A 84 5.76 0.23 -5.60
N ARG A 85 6.33 -0.96 -5.59
CA ARG A 85 6.89 -1.62 -6.77
C ARG A 85 6.79 -3.12 -6.57
N ASP A 86 5.91 -3.77 -7.32
CA ASP A 86 5.73 -5.21 -7.20
C ASP A 86 5.30 -5.83 -8.54
N ASP A 87 5.67 -7.10 -8.71
CA ASP A 87 5.31 -7.91 -9.86
C ASP A 87 4.32 -8.98 -9.41
N PHE A 88 3.16 -9.08 -10.07
CA PHE A 88 2.14 -10.05 -9.71
C PHE A 88 1.60 -10.78 -10.93
N LEU A 89 1.16 -12.02 -10.72
CA LEU A 89 0.34 -12.73 -11.70
C LEU A 89 -1.11 -12.35 -11.46
N ALA A 90 -1.81 -11.91 -12.50
CA ALA A 90 -3.25 -11.69 -12.42
C ALA A 90 -3.93 -12.98 -11.99
N GLU A 91 -4.59 -12.97 -10.83
CA GLU A 91 -5.44 -14.09 -10.41
C GLU A 91 -6.71 -14.08 -11.26
N LEU A 92 -7.03 -15.21 -11.89
CA LEU A 92 -8.31 -15.38 -12.58
C LEU A 92 -9.42 -15.48 -11.51
N ASP A 93 -10.48 -14.68 -11.65
CA ASP A 93 -11.72 -14.94 -10.92
C ASP A 93 -12.29 -16.29 -11.41
N LEU A 94 -12.48 -17.23 -10.49
CA LEU A 94 -12.96 -18.59 -10.74
C LEU A 94 -14.41 -18.63 -11.31
N GLY A 95 -15.09 -17.49 -11.38
CA GLY A 95 -16.39 -17.33 -12.07
C GLY A 95 -16.30 -17.21 -13.59
N LEU A 96 -15.11 -17.03 -14.17
CA LEU A 96 -14.89 -17.10 -15.61
C LEU A 96 -14.56 -18.55 -16.02
N ASN A 97 -15.39 -19.10 -16.91
CA ASN A 97 -15.39 -20.48 -17.38
C ASN A 97 -13.97 -21.08 -17.49
N SER A 98 -13.77 -22.19 -16.78
CA SER A 98 -12.51 -22.94 -16.58
C SER A 98 -11.89 -23.56 -17.85
N THR A 99 -12.35 -23.16 -19.04
CA THR A 99 -11.83 -23.57 -20.35
C THR A 99 -10.68 -22.69 -20.84
N VAL A 100 -10.36 -21.59 -20.16
CA VAL A 100 -9.26 -20.72 -20.57
C VAL A 100 -7.95 -21.20 -19.94
N THR A 101 -7.13 -21.92 -20.73
CA THR A 101 -5.72 -22.23 -20.45
C THR A 101 -4.83 -20.98 -20.60
N THR A 102 -5.27 -19.83 -20.12
CA THR A 102 -4.48 -18.60 -20.18
C THR A 102 -3.42 -18.64 -19.10
N LYS A 103 -2.16 -18.69 -19.54
CA LYS A 103 -1.00 -18.30 -18.72
C LYS A 103 -1.36 -16.98 -18.03
N LEU A 104 -1.41 -16.99 -16.69
CA LEU A 104 -1.73 -15.79 -15.92
C LEU A 104 -0.80 -14.67 -16.35
N GLN A 105 -1.37 -13.51 -16.68
CA GLN A 105 -0.61 -12.37 -17.18
C GLN A 105 0.20 -11.79 -16.03
N LYS A 106 1.51 -11.62 -16.23
CA LYS A 106 2.36 -10.91 -15.29
C LYS A 106 2.17 -9.41 -15.47
N PHE A 107 1.75 -8.75 -14.40
CA PHE A 107 1.65 -7.30 -14.31
C PHE A 107 2.69 -6.76 -13.33
N THR A 108 2.99 -5.48 -13.47
CA THR A 108 3.82 -4.73 -12.53
C THR A 108 2.98 -3.56 -12.02
N ILE A 109 2.88 -3.41 -10.69
CA ILE A 109 2.33 -2.21 -10.05
C ILE A 109 3.48 -1.33 -9.58
N THR A 110 3.43 -0.05 -9.91
CA THR A 110 4.41 0.96 -9.49
C THR A 110 3.74 2.26 -9.09
N GLY A 111 4.38 3.04 -8.22
CA GLY A 111 3.95 4.40 -7.89
C GLY A 111 3.96 4.65 -6.39
N ASN A 112 3.03 5.46 -5.91
CA ASN A 112 2.88 5.79 -4.51
C ASN A 112 1.42 5.66 -4.06
N ALA A 113 1.16 4.72 -3.14
CA ALA A 113 -0.18 4.40 -2.66
C ALA A 113 -0.78 5.52 -1.79
N GLN A 114 0.04 6.26 -1.04
CA GLN A 114 -0.41 7.34 -0.16
C GLN A 114 -0.92 8.55 -0.95
N THR A 115 -0.26 8.87 -2.07
CA THR A 115 -0.69 9.94 -3.00
C THR A 115 -1.69 9.45 -4.04
N ARG A 116 -1.96 8.15 -4.07
CA ARG A 116 -2.81 7.46 -5.04
C ARG A 116 -2.35 7.62 -6.51
N ASP A 117 -1.10 8.00 -6.75
CA ASP A 117 -0.47 7.97 -8.08
C ASP A 117 0.12 6.58 -8.32
N LEU A 118 -0.64 5.73 -9.01
CA LEU A 118 -0.28 4.34 -9.27
C LEU A 118 -0.38 4.04 -10.76
N GLU A 119 0.48 3.14 -11.20
CA GLU A 119 0.56 2.61 -12.56
C GLU A 119 0.58 1.09 -12.56
N LEU A 120 -0.22 0.52 -13.46
CA LEU A 120 -0.11 -0.88 -13.85
C LEU A 120 0.57 -0.98 -15.21
N ALA A 121 1.56 -1.84 -15.31
CA ALA A 121 2.16 -2.21 -16.57
C ALA A 121 1.91 -3.68 -16.87
N TRP A 122 1.64 -3.99 -18.13
CA TRP A 122 1.73 -5.34 -18.68
C TRP A 122 2.95 -5.40 -19.60
N PRO A 123 4.11 -5.86 -19.10
CA PRO A 123 5.37 -5.75 -19.83
C PRO A 123 5.36 -6.52 -21.16
N ALA A 124 4.68 -7.68 -21.21
CA ALA A 124 4.66 -8.53 -22.41
C ALA A 124 4.03 -7.85 -23.63
N SER A 125 3.11 -6.90 -23.40
CA SER A 125 2.45 -6.14 -24.46
C SER A 125 2.83 -4.66 -24.44
N ALA A 126 3.85 -4.27 -23.66
CA ALA A 126 4.26 -2.88 -23.47
C ALA A 126 3.08 -1.92 -23.22
N CYS A 127 2.12 -2.36 -22.38
CA CYS A 127 0.94 -1.58 -22.03
C CYS A 127 1.09 -0.96 -20.66
N ILE A 128 0.75 0.32 -20.55
CA ILE A 128 0.86 1.09 -19.31
C ILE A 128 -0.49 1.75 -19.06
N TRP A 129 -1.04 1.54 -17.88
CA TRP A 129 -2.26 2.18 -17.42
C TRP A 129 -1.97 2.97 -16.15
N LYS A 130 -2.46 4.20 -16.11
CA LYS A 130 -2.59 4.97 -14.87
C LYS A 130 -3.83 4.50 -14.12
N LEU A 131 -3.74 4.35 -12.81
CA LEU A 131 -4.90 4.09 -11.95
C LEU A 131 -5.43 5.42 -11.45
N LYS A 132 -6.44 5.96 -12.14
CA LYS A 132 -7.02 7.27 -11.81
C LYS A 132 -8.09 7.13 -10.73
N PRO A 133 -7.93 7.73 -9.54
CA PRO A 133 -8.95 7.66 -8.49
C PRO A 133 -10.31 8.21 -8.95
N ARG A 134 -11.40 7.54 -8.59
CA ARG A 134 -12.78 8.02 -8.78
C ARG A 134 -13.17 8.91 -7.62
N GLY A 135 -13.51 10.18 -7.91
CA GLY A 135 -13.97 11.14 -6.92
C GLY A 135 -12.84 11.61 -6.01
N GLY A 136 -12.33 12.82 -6.30
CA GLY A 136 -11.53 13.62 -5.38
C GLY A 136 -12.40 14.73 -4.82
#